data_AF-A0A850SHH4-F1
#
_entry.id   AF-A0A850SHH4-F1
#
_cell.length_a   1.000
_cell.length_b   1.000
_cell.length_c   1.000
_cell.angle_alpha   90.00
_cell.angle_beta   90.00
_cell.angle_gamma   90.00
#
_symmetry.space_group_name_H-M   'P 1'
#
loop_
_entity.id
_entity.type
_entity.pdbx_description
1 polymer ?
#
loop_
_entity_poly.entity_id
_entity_poly.type
_entity_poly.pdbx_seq_one_letter_code
_entity_poly.pdbx_strand_id
1 'polypeptide(L)'
;MEGIPPEVAGYGAANPVSETGKRGVLTLRLAGDKTTGRTVVKEQYSQVPLYAQKPMYLEESLPSMAYMYVISPSGGVLQGDTYRIDVSLESGAQAHLTTQGATRVYKMEEGFATQEINITADRGCYLEYMPDQIIPYAGSRFYQKTSIRAHEEATVVYSEIITPGRVASGERFGYDVCYLRIQGSDLQGGLKFADSSVLEPKKHDVMAPGALEQDVVASVYVMAPSRLVPELGRLANAALADMKIRAGASVMPHSCGIAARMLGDRAEILQQGAARIAEITRKLVLGAPYTKMRKG
;
A
#
# COMPACT_ATOMS: atom_id res chain seq x y z
N MET A 1 -23.44 -1.12 1.78
CA MET A 1 -22.38 -1.91 2.44
C MET A 1 -22.07 -3.18 1.64
N GLU A 2 -21.85 -3.07 0.34
CA GLU A 2 -21.49 -4.24 -0.48
C GLU A 2 -19.97 -4.42 -0.42
N GLY A 3 -19.49 -5.64 -0.16
CA GLY A 3 -18.05 -5.95 -0.13
C GLY A 3 -17.32 -5.62 1.19
N ILE A 4 -18.03 -5.35 2.29
CA ILE A 4 -17.45 -5.34 3.65
C ILE A 4 -17.40 -6.79 4.17
N PRO A 5 -16.25 -7.28 4.64
CA PRO A 5 -16.11 -8.66 5.11
C PRO A 5 -16.79 -8.85 6.49
N PRO A 6 -17.27 -10.07 6.83
CA PRO A 6 -17.97 -10.36 8.08
C PRO A 6 -17.24 -9.95 9.36
N GLU A 7 -15.91 -10.09 9.37
CA GLU A 7 -15.00 -9.74 10.46
C GLU A 7 -15.10 -8.26 10.82
N VAL A 8 -15.47 -7.41 9.85
CA VAL A 8 -15.65 -5.96 10.02
C VAL A 8 -17.13 -5.60 10.14
N ALA A 9 -17.99 -6.25 9.35
CA ALA A 9 -19.44 -5.97 9.32
C ALA A 9 -20.11 -6.19 10.68
N GLY A 10 -19.60 -7.12 11.50
CA GLY A 10 -20.08 -7.34 12.87
C GLY A 10 -19.95 -6.14 13.80
N TYR A 11 -19.16 -5.12 13.43
CA TYR A 11 -19.02 -3.87 14.18
C TYR A 11 -19.86 -2.71 13.63
N GLY A 12 -20.81 -2.97 12.72
CA GLY A 12 -21.68 -1.95 12.15
C GLY A 12 -22.35 -1.07 13.23
N ALA A 13 -22.48 0.22 12.94
CA ALA A 13 -23.09 1.18 13.86
C ALA A 13 -24.55 0.78 14.15
N ALA A 14 -24.94 0.83 15.43
CA ALA A 14 -26.31 0.54 15.84
C ALA A 14 -27.26 1.71 15.49
N ASN A 15 -26.72 2.93 15.35
CA ASN A 15 -27.45 4.14 14.99
C ASN A 15 -26.86 4.80 13.73
N PRO A 16 -27.66 5.26 12.75
CA PRO A 16 -27.14 5.94 11.55
C PRO A 16 -26.36 7.24 11.86
N VAL A 17 -26.63 7.87 13.01
CA VAL A 17 -25.95 9.11 13.43
C VAL A 17 -24.51 8.85 13.90
N SER A 18 -24.17 7.62 14.31
CA SER A 18 -22.80 7.24 14.69
C SER A 18 -21.91 6.82 13.51
N GLU A 19 -22.45 6.85 12.28
CA GLU A 19 -21.69 6.79 11.01
C GLU A 19 -21.10 8.16 10.58
N THR A 20 -21.03 9.14 11.47
CA THR A 20 -20.55 10.50 11.19
C THR A 20 -19.03 10.59 11.03
N GLY A 21 -18.49 9.89 10.04
CA GLY A 21 -17.11 10.05 9.59
C GLY A 21 -16.98 10.97 8.38
N LYS A 22 -15.76 11.41 8.12
CA LYS A 22 -15.43 12.19 6.93
C LYS A 22 -15.32 11.27 5.73
N ARG A 23 -15.90 11.72 4.62
CA ARG A 23 -15.65 11.14 3.30
C ARG A 23 -14.48 11.87 2.65
N GLY A 24 -13.36 11.17 2.47
CA GLY A 24 -12.19 11.66 1.75
C GLY A 24 -12.11 11.04 0.36
N VAL A 25 -11.81 11.84 -0.66
CA VAL A 25 -11.62 11.34 -2.03
C VAL A 25 -10.38 11.97 -2.64
N LEU A 26 -9.53 11.16 -3.25
CA LEU A 26 -8.42 11.61 -4.08
C LEU A 26 -8.50 10.88 -5.42
N THR A 27 -8.54 11.62 -6.51
CA THR A 27 -8.40 11.06 -7.86
C THR A 27 -7.19 11.69 -8.51
N LEU A 28 -6.26 10.86 -8.98
CA LEU A 28 -5.05 11.26 -9.69
C LEU A 28 -4.99 10.56 -11.05
N ARG A 29 -4.81 11.34 -12.11
CA ARG A 29 -4.47 10.83 -13.44
C ARG A 29 -3.11 11.36 -13.84
N LEU A 30 -2.18 10.45 -14.04
CA LEU A 30 -0.80 10.73 -14.40
C LEU A 30 -0.57 10.34 -15.86
N ALA A 31 0.13 11.18 -16.60
CA ALA A 31 0.41 10.94 -18.02
C ALA A 31 1.80 11.43 -18.38
N GLY A 32 2.41 10.83 -19.40
CA GLY A 32 3.64 11.35 -20.00
C GLY A 32 3.38 12.65 -20.77
N ASP A 33 4.15 13.68 -20.47
CA ASP A 33 4.19 14.93 -21.23
C ASP A 33 5.14 14.75 -22.42
N LYS A 34 4.62 14.96 -23.64
CA LYS A 34 5.38 14.73 -24.89
C LYS A 34 6.51 15.73 -25.12
N THR A 35 6.48 16.88 -24.46
CA THR A 35 7.46 17.95 -24.67
C THR A 35 8.67 17.75 -23.75
N THR A 36 8.39 17.40 -22.49
CA THR A 36 9.39 17.27 -21.43
C THR A 36 9.85 15.83 -21.20
N GLY A 37 9.08 14.85 -21.68
CA GLY A 37 9.29 13.42 -21.39
C GLY A 37 8.97 13.03 -19.94
N ARG A 38 8.41 13.95 -19.14
CA ARG A 38 8.11 13.74 -17.73
C ARG A 38 6.70 13.23 -17.51
N THR A 39 6.52 12.45 -16.47
CA THR A 39 5.17 12.16 -15.95
C THR A 39 4.63 13.41 -15.26
N VAL A 40 3.44 13.84 -15.63
CA VAL A 40 2.76 15.02 -15.08
C VAL A 40 1.37 14.63 -14.56
N VAL A 41 0.82 15.47 -13.69
CA VAL A 41 -0.57 15.36 -13.24
C VAL A 41 -1.48 15.95 -14.32
N LYS A 42 -2.23 15.08 -15.01
CA LYS A 42 -3.22 15.47 -16.02
C LYS A 42 -4.55 15.86 -15.39
N GLU A 43 -4.92 15.18 -14.32
CA GLU A 43 -6.14 15.44 -13.56
C GLU A 43 -5.88 15.18 -12.07
N GLN A 44 -6.35 16.08 -11.23
CA GLN A 44 -6.39 15.90 -9.79
C GLN A 44 -7.72 16.40 -9.23
N TYR A 45 -8.44 15.51 -8.55
CA TYR A 45 -9.59 15.86 -7.71
C TYR A 45 -9.28 15.51 -6.26
N SER A 46 -9.72 16.35 -5.33
CA SER A 46 -9.47 16.16 -3.91
C SER A 46 -10.67 16.62 -3.09
N GLN A 47 -11.12 15.76 -2.20
CA GLN A 47 -12.09 16.02 -1.15
C GLN A 47 -11.42 15.73 0.20
N VAL A 48 -11.37 16.75 1.05
CA VAL A 48 -10.76 16.70 2.39
C VAL A 48 -11.32 15.50 3.17
N PRO A 49 -10.47 14.74 3.87
CA PRO A 49 -9.08 15.07 4.21
C PRO A 49 -8.03 14.67 3.17
N LEU A 50 -8.37 14.01 2.07
CA LEU A 50 -7.34 13.55 1.13
C LEU A 50 -6.94 14.63 0.13
N TYR A 51 -5.64 14.81 -0.07
CA TYR A 51 -5.08 15.55 -1.21
C TYR A 51 -3.70 15.02 -1.59
N ALA A 52 -3.20 15.37 -2.77
CA ALA A 52 -1.84 15.07 -3.19
C ALA A 52 -1.05 16.36 -3.47
N GLN A 53 0.26 16.33 -3.18
CA GLN A 53 1.16 17.40 -3.54
C GLN A 53 1.47 17.42 -5.05
N LYS A 54 1.99 18.56 -5.52
CA LYS A 54 2.50 18.69 -6.88
C LYS A 54 3.64 17.68 -7.13
N PRO A 55 3.79 17.18 -8.37
CA PRO A 55 4.86 16.27 -8.70
C PRO A 55 6.23 16.94 -8.54
N MET A 56 7.16 16.20 -7.97
CA MET A 56 8.57 16.55 -7.88
C MET A 56 9.39 15.56 -8.72
N TYR A 57 10.55 15.99 -9.21
CA TYR A 57 11.43 15.16 -10.02
C TYR A 57 12.76 15.06 -9.29
N LEU A 58 12.85 14.09 -8.39
CA LEU A 58 13.91 13.99 -7.39
C LEU A 58 15.10 13.15 -7.86
N GLU A 59 14.89 12.28 -8.85
CA GLU A 59 15.87 11.31 -9.31
C GLU A 59 16.59 11.81 -10.55
N GLU A 60 17.86 12.19 -10.42
CA GLU A 60 18.68 12.58 -11.58
C GLU A 60 18.83 11.45 -12.59
N SER A 61 18.92 10.20 -12.11
CA SER A 61 18.99 9.02 -12.96
C SER A 61 17.66 8.64 -13.61
N LEU A 62 16.55 9.25 -13.18
CA LEU A 62 15.22 9.00 -13.73
C LEU A 62 14.37 10.28 -13.73
N PRO A 63 14.76 11.30 -14.51
CA PRO A 63 14.16 12.64 -14.47
C PRO A 63 12.70 12.67 -14.98
N SER A 64 12.25 11.59 -15.62
CA SER A 64 10.89 11.39 -16.10
C SER A 64 9.89 11.00 -15.00
N MET A 65 10.37 10.47 -13.86
CA MET A 65 9.52 9.90 -12.81
C MET A 65 8.98 10.97 -11.87
N ALA A 66 7.66 11.02 -11.72
CA ALA A 66 7.01 11.94 -10.78
C ALA A 66 7.01 11.37 -9.36
N TYR A 67 7.51 12.14 -8.39
CA TYR A 67 7.42 11.86 -6.97
C TYR A 67 6.30 12.69 -6.35
N MET A 68 5.37 12.03 -5.67
CA MET A 68 4.20 12.67 -5.09
C MET A 68 3.87 12.12 -3.71
N TYR A 69 3.47 13.01 -2.81
CA TYR A 69 2.96 12.65 -1.48
C TYR A 69 1.44 12.72 -1.45
N VAL A 70 0.81 11.63 -1.05
CA VAL A 70 -0.59 11.60 -0.60
C VAL A 70 -0.64 12.04 0.85
N ILE A 71 -1.51 12.99 1.15
CA ILE A 71 -1.60 13.63 2.47
C ILE A 71 -3.02 13.54 3.00
N SER A 72 -3.11 13.21 4.29
CA SER A 72 -4.31 13.37 5.10
C SER A 72 -3.99 14.26 6.32
N PRO A 73 -4.33 15.56 6.29
CA PRO A 73 -4.02 16.48 7.37
C PRO A 73 -4.90 16.28 8.61
N SER A 74 -5.89 15.37 8.58
CA SER A 74 -6.66 14.99 9.78
C SER A 74 -5.82 14.33 10.87
N GLY A 75 -4.57 13.95 10.57
CA GLY A 75 -3.67 13.31 11.53
C GLY A 75 -3.99 11.83 11.78
N GLY A 76 -4.86 11.24 10.95
CA GLY A 76 -5.20 9.81 10.92
C GLY A 76 -6.66 9.57 10.53
N VAL A 77 -7.08 8.31 10.68
CA VAL A 77 -8.40 7.79 10.33
C VAL A 77 -9.25 7.69 11.60
N LEU A 78 -10.41 8.33 11.60
CA LEU A 78 -11.35 8.37 12.73
C LEU A 78 -12.55 7.44 12.51
N GLN A 79 -13.39 7.28 13.53
CA GLN A 79 -14.63 6.52 13.46
C GLN A 79 -15.48 6.94 12.26
N GLY A 80 -15.95 5.96 11.49
CA GLY A 80 -16.83 6.16 10.33
C GLY A 80 -16.15 6.77 9.11
N ASP A 81 -14.85 7.12 9.17
CA ASP A 81 -14.16 7.73 8.03
C ASP A 81 -14.19 6.77 6.82
N THR A 82 -14.45 7.32 5.64
CA THR A 82 -14.50 6.59 4.38
C THR A 82 -13.62 7.25 3.35
N TYR A 83 -12.48 6.63 3.04
CA TYR A 83 -11.46 7.18 2.17
C TYR A 83 -11.41 6.43 0.85
N ARG A 84 -11.31 7.16 -0.26
CA ARG A 84 -11.12 6.59 -1.60
C ARG A 84 -9.98 7.27 -2.32
N ILE A 85 -9.01 6.48 -2.78
CA ILE A 85 -7.84 6.94 -3.53
C ILE A 85 -7.83 6.22 -4.87
N ASP A 86 -8.12 6.96 -5.95
CA ASP A 86 -8.05 6.49 -7.32
C ASP A 86 -6.79 7.03 -7.99
N VAL A 87 -5.91 6.15 -8.45
CA VAL A 87 -4.69 6.49 -9.18
C VAL A 87 -4.73 5.80 -10.53
N SER A 88 -4.62 6.56 -11.62
CA SER A 88 -4.44 6.00 -12.96
C SER A 88 -3.21 6.58 -13.65
N LEU A 89 -2.46 5.70 -14.31
CA LEU A 89 -1.29 6.02 -15.11
C LEU A 89 -1.62 5.72 -16.57
N GLU A 90 -1.54 6.73 -17.42
CA GLU A 90 -1.61 6.57 -18.88
C GLU A 90 -0.30 5.98 -19.41
N SER A 91 -0.37 5.32 -20.57
CA SER A 91 0.72 4.53 -21.15
C SER A 91 2.11 5.18 -21.03
N GLY A 92 3.06 4.42 -20.49
CA GLY A 92 4.45 4.85 -20.30
C GLY A 92 4.72 5.80 -19.14
N ALA A 93 3.71 6.21 -18.37
CA ALA A 93 3.91 7.07 -17.20
C ALA A 93 4.66 6.32 -16.08
N GLN A 94 5.49 7.07 -15.35
CA GLN A 94 6.36 6.59 -14.29
C GLN A 94 6.16 7.45 -13.04
N ALA A 95 5.81 6.84 -11.91
CA ALA A 95 5.57 7.59 -10.68
C ALA A 95 5.94 6.83 -9.40
N HIS A 96 6.35 7.60 -8.39
CA HIS A 96 6.49 7.19 -7.01
C HIS A 96 5.46 7.94 -6.17
N LEU A 97 4.56 7.20 -5.53
CA LEU A 97 3.55 7.69 -4.62
C LEU A 97 3.85 7.15 -3.22
N THR A 98 3.83 8.03 -2.22
CA THR A 98 3.95 7.63 -0.81
C THR A 98 3.08 8.54 0.05
N THR A 99 2.94 8.23 1.33
CA THR A 99 2.24 9.11 2.29
C THR A 99 3.24 9.97 3.05
N GLN A 100 2.83 11.16 3.48
CA GLN A 100 3.71 12.05 4.27
C GLN A 100 4.09 11.46 5.64
N GLY A 101 3.30 10.51 6.14
CA GLY A 101 3.58 9.77 7.35
C GLY A 101 2.59 8.64 7.59
N ALA A 102 2.74 8.05 8.77
CA ALA A 102 1.96 6.91 9.23
C ALA A 102 0.45 7.15 9.19
N THR A 103 -0.30 6.14 8.74
CA THR A 103 -1.76 6.09 8.87
C THR A 103 -2.12 5.66 10.27
N ARG A 104 -2.36 6.61 11.17
CA ARG A 104 -2.86 6.35 12.52
C ARG A 104 -4.35 6.04 12.45
N VAL A 105 -4.77 4.89 12.95
CA VAL A 105 -6.20 4.54 13.03
C VAL A 105 -6.63 4.64 14.48
N TYR A 106 -7.49 5.61 14.78
CA TYR A 106 -7.90 5.89 16.16
C TYR A 106 -8.95 4.90 16.66
N LYS A 107 -9.14 4.89 17.99
CA LYS A 107 -10.21 4.14 18.68
C LYS A 107 -11.58 4.50 18.09
N MET A 108 -12.46 3.51 18.03
CA MET A 108 -13.85 3.68 17.61
C MET A 108 -14.76 3.10 18.70
N GLU A 109 -15.77 3.86 19.12
CA GLU A 109 -16.78 3.37 20.05
C GLU A 109 -17.79 2.50 19.28
N GLU A 110 -18.23 2.96 18.12
CA GLU A 110 -19.15 2.25 17.22
C GLU A 110 -18.62 2.23 15.78
N GLY A 111 -19.12 1.33 14.94
CA GLY A 111 -18.75 1.31 13.53
C GLY A 111 -17.29 0.94 13.28
N PHE A 112 -16.83 1.26 12.07
CA PHE A 112 -15.47 1.06 11.59
C PHE A 112 -15.10 2.16 10.58
N ALA A 113 -13.83 2.23 10.20
CA ALA A 113 -13.39 3.07 9.09
C ALA A 113 -12.95 2.25 7.89
N THR A 114 -13.06 2.85 6.70
CA THR A 114 -12.73 2.20 5.43
C THR A 114 -11.77 3.02 4.59
N GLN A 115 -10.90 2.33 3.87
CA GLN A 115 -10.05 2.92 2.85
C GLN A 115 -10.07 2.05 1.58
N GLU A 116 -10.47 2.63 0.45
CA GLU A 116 -10.38 1.99 -0.86
C GLU A 116 -9.26 2.63 -1.68
N ILE A 117 -8.35 1.81 -2.20
CA ILE A 117 -7.27 2.22 -3.09
C ILE A 117 -7.46 1.52 -4.42
N ASN A 118 -7.65 2.29 -5.49
CA ASN A 118 -7.79 1.76 -6.84
C ASN A 118 -6.63 2.27 -7.69
N ILE A 119 -5.87 1.34 -8.25
CA ILE A 119 -4.72 1.62 -9.12
C ILE A 119 -5.04 1.07 -10.50
N THR A 120 -4.86 1.90 -11.54
CA THR A 120 -4.93 1.47 -12.93
C THR A 120 -3.64 1.86 -13.65
N ALA A 121 -2.92 0.89 -14.21
CA ALA A 121 -1.65 1.12 -14.89
C ALA A 121 -1.71 0.58 -16.33
N ASP A 122 -1.67 1.50 -17.29
CA ASP A 122 -1.68 1.17 -18.71
C ASP A 122 -0.34 0.59 -19.19
N ARG A 123 -0.28 0.21 -20.47
CA ARG A 123 0.89 -0.38 -21.10
C ARG A 123 2.18 0.40 -20.80
N GLY A 124 3.21 -0.32 -20.34
CA GLY A 124 4.53 0.25 -20.09
C GLY A 124 4.61 1.22 -18.91
N CYS A 125 3.55 1.34 -18.10
CA CYS A 125 3.60 2.16 -16.90
C CYS A 125 4.49 1.53 -15.83
N TYR A 126 5.09 2.38 -15.00
CA TYR A 126 5.83 1.95 -13.82
C TYR A 126 5.35 2.76 -12.61
N LEU A 127 4.74 2.09 -11.64
CA LEU A 127 4.28 2.71 -10.41
C LEU A 127 4.93 2.08 -9.19
N GLU A 128 5.42 2.91 -8.29
CA GLU A 128 5.71 2.55 -6.91
C GLU A 128 4.72 3.28 -6.00
N TYR A 129 3.73 2.59 -5.44
CA TYR A 129 2.88 3.14 -4.40
C TYR A 129 3.22 2.51 -3.05
N MET A 130 4.05 3.22 -2.28
CA MET A 130 4.63 2.74 -1.03
C MET A 130 4.24 3.66 0.14
N PRO A 131 2.99 3.56 0.66
CA PRO A 131 2.58 4.33 1.83
C PRO A 131 3.43 3.99 3.05
N ASP A 132 3.44 4.91 4.02
CA ASP A 132 4.03 4.67 5.33
C ASP A 132 3.20 3.65 6.15
N GLN A 133 3.65 3.30 7.34
CA GLN A 133 3.02 2.26 8.15
C GLN A 133 1.62 2.63 8.65
N ILE A 134 0.77 1.62 8.78
CA ILE A 134 -0.52 1.67 9.47
C ILE A 134 -0.28 1.41 10.96
N ILE A 135 -0.81 2.29 11.81
CA ILE A 135 -0.71 2.22 13.27
C ILE A 135 -2.12 2.12 13.85
N PRO A 136 -2.64 0.90 14.04
CA PRO A 136 -3.95 0.69 14.65
C PRO A 136 -3.90 0.91 16.17
N TYR A 137 -4.70 1.84 16.69
CA TYR A 137 -4.74 2.16 18.12
C TYR A 137 -5.66 1.19 18.87
N ALA A 138 -5.55 1.16 20.20
CA ALA A 138 -6.43 0.33 20.99
C ALA A 138 -7.92 0.61 20.70
N GLY A 139 -8.70 -0.44 20.42
CA GLY A 139 -10.11 -0.34 20.02
C GLY A 139 -10.39 0.23 18.64
N SER A 140 -9.40 0.32 17.73
CA SER A 140 -9.65 0.71 16.34
C SER A 140 -10.22 -0.45 15.52
N ARG A 141 -11.03 -0.13 14.50
CA ARG A 141 -11.61 -1.09 13.53
C ARG A 141 -11.40 -0.56 12.11
N PHE A 142 -10.53 -1.21 11.34
CA PHE A 142 -10.12 -0.71 10.04
C PHE A 142 -10.24 -1.75 8.95
N TYR A 143 -10.82 -1.36 7.82
CA TYR A 143 -10.86 -2.14 6.60
C TYR A 143 -10.24 -1.37 5.44
N GLN A 144 -9.20 -1.94 4.83
CA GLN A 144 -8.63 -1.45 3.59
C GLN A 144 -8.88 -2.44 2.47
N LYS A 145 -9.28 -1.92 1.31
CA LYS A 145 -9.38 -2.68 0.06
C LYS A 145 -8.52 -2.03 -1.01
N THR A 146 -7.57 -2.76 -1.54
CA THR A 146 -6.71 -2.34 -2.64
C THR A 146 -7.01 -3.14 -3.90
N SER A 147 -7.31 -2.45 -5.00
CA SER A 147 -7.54 -3.06 -6.31
C SER A 147 -6.51 -2.54 -7.31
N ILE A 148 -5.70 -3.43 -7.87
CA ILE A 148 -4.72 -3.10 -8.91
C ILE A 148 -5.21 -3.67 -10.24
N ARG A 149 -5.32 -2.82 -11.26
CA ARG A 149 -5.59 -3.24 -12.64
C ARG A 149 -4.41 -2.82 -13.49
N ALA A 150 -3.73 -3.79 -14.10
CA ALA A 150 -2.49 -3.51 -14.81
C ALA A 150 -2.47 -4.17 -16.19
N HIS A 151 -1.92 -3.47 -17.18
CA HIS A 151 -1.52 -4.09 -18.43
C HIS A 151 -0.40 -5.11 -18.17
N GLU A 152 -0.30 -6.15 -19.00
CA GLU A 152 0.75 -7.18 -18.92
C GLU A 152 2.19 -6.64 -19.07
N GLU A 153 2.35 -5.42 -19.57
CA GLU A 153 3.65 -4.74 -19.76
C GLU A 153 3.85 -3.62 -18.72
N ALA A 154 2.89 -3.43 -17.81
CA ALA A 154 3.00 -2.48 -16.71
C ALA A 154 3.68 -3.14 -15.52
N THR A 155 4.30 -2.32 -14.67
CA THR A 155 4.79 -2.73 -13.36
C THR A 155 4.18 -1.87 -12.27
N VAL A 156 3.64 -2.50 -11.23
CA VAL A 156 3.11 -1.84 -10.04
C VAL A 156 3.73 -2.49 -8.81
N VAL A 157 4.49 -1.72 -8.05
CA VAL A 157 4.98 -2.05 -6.70
C VAL A 157 4.03 -1.41 -5.70
N TYR A 158 3.44 -2.21 -4.82
CA TYR A 158 2.58 -1.75 -3.74
C TYR A 158 3.00 -2.37 -2.41
N SER A 159 3.06 -1.58 -1.34
CA SER A 159 3.47 -2.06 -0.02
C SER A 159 2.51 -1.68 1.09
N GLU A 160 2.36 -2.55 2.07
CA GLU A 160 1.59 -2.32 3.29
C GLU A 160 2.41 -2.74 4.49
N ILE A 161 2.41 -1.94 5.54
CA ILE A 161 3.15 -2.22 6.78
C ILE A 161 2.22 -1.98 7.95
N ILE A 162 2.03 -2.97 8.81
CA ILE A 162 1.17 -2.88 9.99
C ILE A 162 2.05 -3.00 11.22
N THR A 163 1.91 -2.04 12.13
CA THR A 163 2.56 -2.05 13.44
C THR A 163 1.62 -2.61 14.50
N PRO A 164 2.10 -3.03 15.69
CA PRO A 164 1.21 -3.61 16.69
C PRO A 164 0.34 -2.54 17.38
N GLY A 165 0.58 -1.26 17.11
CA GLY A 165 -0.11 -0.14 17.73
C GLY A 165 0.87 0.91 18.24
N ARG A 166 0.45 1.70 19.23
CA ARG A 166 1.31 2.75 19.83
C ARG A 166 2.25 2.16 20.87
N VAL A 167 3.30 1.47 20.43
CA VAL A 167 4.30 0.85 21.31
C VAL A 167 4.89 1.85 22.30
N ALA A 168 5.20 3.08 21.86
CA ALA A 168 5.73 4.15 22.71
C ALA A 168 4.74 4.62 23.80
N SER A 169 3.45 4.32 23.65
CA SER A 169 2.38 4.60 24.63
C SER A 169 1.95 3.34 25.40
N GLY A 170 2.67 2.23 25.27
CA GLY A 170 2.35 0.96 25.93
C GLY A 170 1.23 0.16 25.24
N GLU A 171 0.74 0.58 24.07
CA GLU A 171 -0.30 -0.15 23.33
C GLU A 171 0.33 -1.10 22.32
N ARG A 172 0.08 -2.40 22.51
CA ARG A 172 0.44 -3.47 21.59
C ARG A 172 -0.76 -4.37 21.40
N PHE A 173 -1.13 -4.60 20.15
CA PHE A 173 -2.20 -5.47 19.72
C PHE A 173 -3.54 -5.18 20.43
N GLY A 174 -3.82 -3.90 20.72
CA GLY A 174 -5.02 -3.49 21.45
C GLY A 174 -6.24 -3.19 20.57
N TYR A 175 -6.10 -3.22 19.25
CA TYR A 175 -7.16 -2.94 18.28
C TYR A 175 -8.13 -4.12 18.15
N ASP A 176 -9.34 -3.85 17.64
CA ASP A 176 -10.37 -4.88 17.48
C ASP A 176 -10.14 -5.66 16.18
N VAL A 177 -9.95 -4.96 15.07
CA VAL A 177 -9.67 -5.54 13.76
C VAL A 177 -8.87 -4.59 12.88
N CYS A 178 -7.85 -5.13 12.19
CA CYS A 178 -7.20 -4.50 11.05
C CYS A 178 -7.26 -5.50 9.89
N TYR A 179 -8.11 -5.21 8.90
CA TYR A 179 -8.32 -6.06 7.73
C TYR A 179 -7.78 -5.34 6.50
N LEU A 180 -6.73 -5.88 5.88
CA LEU A 180 -6.24 -5.43 4.57
C LEU A 180 -6.55 -6.49 3.51
N ARG A 181 -7.32 -6.11 2.49
CA ARG A 181 -7.62 -6.94 1.32
C ARG A 181 -6.94 -6.34 0.10
N ILE A 182 -6.29 -7.17 -0.70
CA ILE A 182 -5.75 -6.75 -1.98
C ILE A 182 -6.13 -7.73 -3.09
N GLN A 183 -6.37 -7.20 -4.28
CA GLN A 183 -6.53 -7.98 -5.49
C GLN A 183 -5.84 -7.30 -6.68
N GLY A 184 -5.30 -8.11 -7.59
CA GLY A 184 -4.77 -7.67 -8.87
C GLY A 184 -5.49 -8.32 -10.03
N SER A 185 -5.81 -7.57 -11.07
CA SER A 185 -6.40 -8.06 -12.32
C SER A 185 -5.69 -7.49 -13.55
N ASP A 186 -5.95 -8.08 -14.71
CA ASP A 186 -5.69 -7.39 -15.97
C ASP A 186 -6.69 -6.24 -16.19
N LEU A 187 -6.48 -5.46 -17.26
CA LEU A 187 -7.34 -4.32 -17.61
C LEU A 187 -8.76 -4.73 -18.02
N GLN A 188 -8.96 -5.99 -18.43
CA GLN A 188 -10.25 -6.56 -18.79
C GLN A 188 -11.03 -7.09 -17.57
N GLY A 189 -10.41 -7.09 -16.38
CA GLY A 189 -11.02 -7.54 -15.13
C GLY A 189 -10.76 -9.00 -14.78
N GLY A 190 -9.92 -9.71 -15.54
CA GLY A 190 -9.48 -11.06 -15.22
C GLY A 190 -8.58 -11.07 -13.98
N LEU A 191 -9.08 -11.63 -12.87
CA LEU A 191 -8.35 -11.76 -11.61
C LEU A 191 -7.03 -12.52 -11.82
N LYS A 192 -5.93 -11.96 -11.29
CA LYS A 192 -4.60 -12.57 -11.32
C LYS A 192 -4.12 -13.01 -9.95
N PHE A 193 -4.42 -12.24 -8.90
CA PHE A 193 -4.13 -12.62 -7.52
C PHE A 193 -5.10 -11.95 -6.56
N ALA A 194 -5.21 -12.52 -5.36
CA ALA A 194 -5.82 -11.89 -4.20
C ALA A 194 -5.10 -12.33 -2.93
N ASP A 195 -5.01 -11.43 -1.96
CA ASP A 195 -4.52 -11.71 -0.59
C ASP A 195 -5.43 -11.00 0.42
N SER A 196 -5.48 -11.54 1.64
CA SER A 196 -6.15 -10.89 2.76
C SER A 196 -5.34 -11.11 4.02
N SER A 197 -5.01 -10.00 4.70
CA SER A 197 -4.35 -9.98 5.99
C SER A 197 -5.36 -9.50 7.03
N VAL A 198 -5.77 -10.40 7.91
CA VAL A 198 -6.79 -10.14 8.93
C VAL A 198 -6.17 -10.29 10.30
N LEU A 199 -6.09 -9.20 11.06
CA LEU A 199 -5.58 -9.19 12.43
C LEU A 199 -6.71 -8.82 13.39
N GLU A 200 -7.12 -9.78 14.22
CA GLU A 200 -8.12 -9.59 15.29
C GLU A 200 -7.54 -10.01 16.65
N PRO A 201 -6.62 -9.21 17.24
CA PRO A 201 -5.87 -9.65 18.41
C PRO A 201 -6.70 -9.91 19.68
N LYS A 202 -7.93 -9.39 19.74
CA LYS A 202 -8.87 -9.67 20.83
C LYS A 202 -9.64 -10.99 20.67
N LYS A 203 -9.62 -11.57 19.45
CA LYS A 203 -10.28 -12.85 19.14
C LYS A 203 -9.27 -13.98 18.96
N HIS A 204 -8.06 -13.65 18.49
CA HIS A 204 -7.02 -14.61 18.15
C HIS A 204 -5.67 -14.19 18.73
N ASP A 205 -4.87 -15.18 19.16
CA ASP A 205 -3.47 -14.94 19.52
C ASP A 205 -2.65 -14.73 18.25
N VAL A 206 -2.47 -13.47 17.86
CA VAL A 206 -1.68 -13.07 16.69
C VAL A 206 -0.18 -13.32 16.86
N MET A 207 0.27 -13.64 18.08
CA MET A 207 1.67 -13.93 18.40
C MET A 207 1.95 -15.44 18.53
N ALA A 208 0.93 -16.29 18.34
CA ALA A 208 1.11 -17.74 18.35
C ALA A 208 2.11 -18.21 17.27
N PRO A 209 2.81 -19.33 17.48
CA PRO A 209 3.68 -19.92 16.46
C PRO A 209 2.93 -20.13 15.14
N GLY A 210 3.54 -19.70 14.03
CA GLY A 210 2.93 -19.72 12.69
C GLY A 210 2.00 -18.55 12.35
N ALA A 211 1.77 -17.61 13.29
CA ALA A 211 1.09 -16.34 13.03
C ALA A 211 2.12 -15.22 12.74
N LEU A 212 2.11 -14.11 13.50
CA LEU A 212 3.09 -13.03 13.31
C LEU A 212 4.42 -13.34 14.00
N GLU A 213 4.37 -13.83 15.24
CA GLU A 213 5.53 -14.07 16.12
C GLU A 213 6.48 -12.86 16.33
N GLN A 214 6.11 -11.69 15.79
CA GLN A 214 6.87 -10.45 15.72
C GLN A 214 5.89 -9.28 15.69
N ASP A 215 6.33 -8.11 16.14
CA ASP A 215 5.44 -6.95 16.30
C ASP A 215 4.91 -6.36 14.99
N VAL A 216 5.74 -6.38 13.94
CA VAL A 216 5.49 -5.67 12.68
C VAL A 216 5.46 -6.66 11.53
N VAL A 217 4.46 -6.50 10.66
CA VAL A 217 4.36 -7.23 9.40
C VAL A 217 4.39 -6.25 8.23
N ALA A 218 5.10 -6.60 7.17
CA ALA A 218 5.07 -5.90 5.90
C ALA A 218 4.79 -6.88 4.76
N SER A 219 3.94 -6.44 3.85
CA SER A 219 3.62 -7.15 2.61
C SER A 219 3.97 -6.24 1.43
N VAL A 220 4.63 -6.79 0.41
CA VAL A 220 4.95 -6.09 -0.84
C VAL A 220 4.45 -6.93 -2.00
N TYR A 221 3.64 -6.31 -2.86
CA TYR A 221 3.09 -6.92 -4.05
C TYR A 221 3.69 -6.22 -5.26
N VAL A 222 4.30 -6.98 -6.16
CA VAL A 222 4.84 -6.46 -7.41
C VAL A 222 4.14 -7.15 -8.55
N MET A 223 3.20 -6.48 -9.21
CA MET A 223 2.73 -6.91 -10.53
C MET A 223 3.76 -6.49 -11.58
N ALA A 224 4.19 -7.41 -12.43
CA ALA A 224 5.24 -7.15 -13.42
C ALA A 224 5.07 -8.05 -14.66
N PRO A 225 5.71 -7.70 -15.79
CA PRO A 225 5.75 -8.57 -16.97
C PRO A 225 6.28 -9.96 -16.62
N SER A 226 5.60 -11.00 -17.08
CA SER A 226 5.89 -12.41 -16.71
C SER A 226 7.34 -12.82 -16.97
N ARG A 227 7.96 -12.27 -18.02
CA ARG A 227 9.38 -12.45 -18.37
C ARG A 227 10.37 -11.99 -17.29
N LEU A 228 9.98 -11.05 -16.43
CA LEU A 228 10.83 -10.50 -15.36
C LEU A 228 10.64 -11.24 -14.03
N VAL A 229 9.53 -11.96 -13.86
CA VAL A 229 9.11 -12.53 -12.57
C VAL A 229 10.11 -13.53 -11.97
N PRO A 230 10.71 -14.47 -12.73
CA PRO A 230 11.68 -15.40 -12.16
C PRO A 230 12.90 -14.70 -11.55
N GLU A 231 13.47 -13.73 -12.29
CA GLU A 231 14.65 -13.00 -11.84
C GLU A 231 14.32 -12.03 -10.71
N LEU A 232 13.17 -11.35 -10.77
CA LEU A 232 12.67 -10.50 -9.70
C LEU A 232 12.50 -11.29 -8.39
N GLY A 233 11.89 -12.48 -8.43
CA GLY A 233 11.72 -13.33 -7.25
C GLY A 233 13.05 -13.81 -6.67
N ARG A 234 14.00 -14.19 -7.53
CA ARG A 234 15.35 -14.61 -7.10
C ARG A 234 16.10 -13.47 -6.40
N LEU A 235 16.13 -12.29 -7.02
CA LEU A 235 16.82 -11.12 -6.47
C LEU A 235 16.16 -10.60 -5.20
N ALA A 236 14.82 -10.59 -5.14
CA ALA A 236 14.08 -10.21 -3.94
C ALA A 236 14.41 -11.14 -2.76
N ASN A 237 14.38 -12.46 -2.95
CA ASN A 237 14.73 -13.40 -1.88
C ASN A 237 16.19 -13.26 -1.44
N ALA A 238 17.13 -13.12 -2.38
CA ALA A 238 18.54 -12.91 -2.04
C ALA A 238 18.72 -11.65 -1.18
N ALA A 239 18.10 -10.54 -1.58
CA ALA A 239 18.20 -9.28 -0.84
C ALA A 239 17.51 -9.33 0.53
N LEU A 240 16.41 -10.07 0.68
CA LEU A 240 15.74 -10.26 1.96
C LEU A 240 16.51 -11.21 2.89
N ALA A 241 17.20 -12.22 2.35
CA ALA A 241 18.03 -13.14 3.12
C ALA A 241 19.25 -12.45 3.77
N ASP A 242 19.75 -11.39 3.14
CA ASP A 242 20.84 -10.55 3.70
C ASP A 242 20.35 -9.66 4.86
N MET A 243 19.04 -9.54 5.07
CA MET A 243 18.47 -8.74 6.14
C MET A 243 18.25 -9.57 7.41
N LYS A 244 18.46 -8.94 8.58
CA LYS A 244 18.18 -9.55 9.89
C LYS A 244 16.69 -9.51 10.24
N ILE A 245 15.84 -10.07 9.38
CA ILE A 245 14.38 -10.15 9.53
C ILE A 245 13.89 -11.53 9.08
N ARG A 246 12.68 -11.91 9.47
CA ARG A 246 12.03 -13.11 8.91
C ARG A 246 11.29 -12.71 7.65
N ALA A 247 11.72 -13.18 6.49
CA ALA A 247 11.15 -12.73 5.23
C ALA A 247 11.22 -13.80 4.13
N GLY A 248 10.37 -13.65 3.13
CA GLY A 248 10.40 -14.45 1.92
C GLY A 248 9.56 -13.82 0.82
N ALA A 249 9.92 -14.11 -0.43
CA ALA A 249 9.16 -13.71 -1.61
C ALA A 249 8.79 -14.92 -2.47
N SER A 250 7.56 -14.93 -2.98
CA SER A 250 7.04 -16.01 -3.81
C SER A 250 6.43 -15.45 -5.09
N VAL A 251 6.49 -16.23 -6.16
CA VAL A 251 5.80 -15.92 -7.42
C VAL A 251 4.29 -16.01 -7.20
N MET A 252 3.56 -14.97 -7.62
CA MET A 252 2.10 -14.95 -7.59
C MET A 252 1.51 -15.81 -8.72
N PRO A 253 0.23 -16.24 -8.63
CA PRO A 253 -0.41 -17.03 -9.68
C PRO A 253 -0.32 -16.39 -11.08
N HIS A 254 -0.41 -17.22 -12.11
CA HIS A 254 -0.29 -16.80 -13.52
C HIS A 254 1.03 -16.09 -13.88
N SER A 255 2.07 -16.23 -13.05
CA SER A 255 3.33 -15.49 -13.20
C SER A 255 3.10 -13.99 -13.35
N CYS A 256 2.08 -13.44 -12.66
CA CYS A 256 1.70 -12.04 -12.76
C CYS A 256 2.56 -11.10 -11.92
N GLY A 257 3.54 -11.65 -11.17
CA GLY A 257 4.31 -10.88 -10.22
C GLY A 257 4.91 -11.70 -9.08
N ILE A 258 5.36 -11.00 -8.04
CA ILE A 258 5.77 -11.59 -6.77
C ILE A 258 5.00 -10.97 -5.60
N ALA A 259 4.84 -11.74 -4.53
CA ALA A 259 4.42 -11.26 -3.22
C ALA A 259 5.53 -11.57 -2.22
N ALA A 260 5.94 -10.56 -1.45
CA ALA A 260 6.91 -10.71 -0.38
C ALA A 260 6.26 -10.40 0.96
N ARG A 261 6.58 -11.20 1.97
CA ARG A 261 6.16 -10.98 3.36
C ARG A 261 7.38 -10.90 4.26
N MET A 262 7.35 -9.95 5.17
CA MET A 262 8.43 -9.66 6.12
C MET A 262 7.81 -9.49 7.51
N LEU A 263 8.50 -10.02 8.51
CA LEU A 263 8.16 -9.94 9.93
C LEU A 263 9.39 -9.45 10.71
N GLY A 264 9.17 -8.57 11.68
CA GLY A 264 10.22 -8.07 12.56
C GLY A 264 9.68 -7.12 13.62
N ASP A 265 10.55 -6.59 14.47
CA ASP A 265 10.11 -5.74 15.61
C ASP A 265 10.13 -4.24 15.34
N ARG A 266 10.64 -3.81 14.18
CA ARG A 266 10.80 -2.38 13.84
C ARG A 266 10.30 -2.09 12.44
N ALA A 267 9.32 -1.19 12.34
CA ALA A 267 8.77 -0.75 11.06
C ALA A 267 9.85 -0.19 10.12
N GLU A 268 10.84 0.51 10.67
CA GLU A 268 11.94 1.07 9.89
C GLU A 268 12.73 0.00 9.11
N ILE A 269 13.01 -1.16 9.72
CA ILE A 269 13.73 -2.25 9.03
C ILE A 269 12.86 -2.81 7.90
N LEU A 270 11.56 -3.02 8.16
CA LEU A 270 10.68 -3.59 7.14
C LEU A 270 10.44 -2.60 5.99
N GLN A 271 10.46 -1.30 6.27
CA GLN A 271 10.44 -0.24 5.26
C GLN A 271 11.70 -0.26 4.39
N GLN A 272 12.86 -0.58 4.97
CA GLN A 272 14.09 -0.77 4.19
C GLN A 272 13.97 -2.01 3.30
N GLY A 273 13.36 -3.10 3.78
CA GLY A 273 13.11 -4.31 2.98
C GLY A 273 12.16 -4.05 1.82
N ALA A 274 11.06 -3.33 2.07
CA ALA A 274 10.16 -2.91 1.00
C ALA A 274 10.85 -2.01 -0.02
N ALA A 275 11.65 -1.03 0.43
CA ALA A 275 12.45 -0.17 -0.45
C ALA A 275 13.47 -0.97 -1.27
N ARG A 276 14.07 -2.03 -0.70
CA ARG A 276 15.01 -2.88 -1.41
C ARG A 276 14.34 -3.68 -2.53
N ILE A 277 13.13 -4.16 -2.32
CA ILE A 277 12.33 -4.80 -3.38
C ILE A 277 12.02 -3.78 -4.48
N ALA A 278 11.57 -2.57 -4.13
CA ALA A 278 11.30 -1.51 -5.09
C ALA A 278 12.56 -1.12 -5.90
N GLU A 279 13.73 -1.04 -5.26
CA GLU A 279 15.01 -0.80 -5.93
C GLU A 279 15.35 -1.89 -6.97
N ILE A 280 15.20 -3.16 -6.59
CA ILE A 280 15.41 -4.30 -7.49
C ILE A 280 14.44 -4.22 -8.67
N THR A 281 13.16 -3.99 -8.40
CA THR A 281 12.13 -3.85 -9.44
C THR A 281 12.46 -2.70 -10.38
N ARG A 282 12.81 -1.52 -9.85
CA ARG A 282 13.17 -0.34 -10.64
C ARG A 282 14.36 -0.62 -11.54
N LYS A 283 15.41 -1.24 -11.00
CA LYS A 283 16.61 -1.59 -11.77
C LYS A 283 16.30 -2.57 -12.89
N LEU A 284 15.48 -3.60 -12.62
CA LEU A 284 15.11 -4.60 -13.63
C LEU A 284 14.21 -4.02 -14.73
N VAL A 285 13.29 -3.12 -14.39
CA VAL A 285 12.28 -2.60 -15.33
C VAL A 285 12.76 -1.36 -16.08
N LEU A 286 13.41 -0.43 -15.37
CA LEU A 286 13.80 0.88 -15.91
C LEU A 286 15.31 1.04 -16.08
N GLY A 287 16.14 0.11 -15.58
CA GLY A 287 17.60 0.24 -15.62
C GLY A 287 18.15 1.37 -14.74
N ALA A 288 17.32 1.96 -13.88
CA ALA A 288 17.67 3.11 -13.04
C ALA A 288 17.86 2.72 -11.56
N PRO A 289 18.79 3.35 -10.83
CA PRO A 289 18.95 3.15 -9.39
C PRO A 289 17.78 3.76 -8.59
N TYR A 290 17.69 3.37 -7.32
CA TYR A 290 16.78 3.94 -6.34
C TYR A 290 17.56 4.82 -5.37
N THR A 291 17.48 6.14 -5.53
CA THR A 291 18.19 7.07 -4.65
C THR A 291 17.25 7.44 -3.52
N LYS A 292 17.45 6.80 -2.37
CA LYS A 292 16.54 6.87 -1.21
C LYS A 292 16.32 8.33 -0.76
N MET A 293 15.14 8.88 -1.04
CA MET A 293 14.72 10.20 -0.58
C MET A 293 13.52 10.05 0.37
N ARG A 294 13.79 9.71 1.63
CA ARG A 294 12.76 9.64 2.66
C ARG A 294 13.02 10.72 3.71
N LYS A 295 12.64 11.94 3.32
CA LYS A 295 12.77 13.22 4.05
C LYS A 295 14.21 13.74 4.13
N GLY A 296 14.53 14.71 3.27
CA GLY A 296 15.49 15.76 3.61
C GLY A 296 14.89 16.73 4.61
#